data_AF-A0AAD1JHB3-F1
#
_entry.id   AF-A0AAD1JHB3-F1
#
_cell.length_a   1.000
_cell.length_b   1.000
_cell.length_c   1.000
_cell.angle_alpha   90.00
_cell.angle_beta   90.00
_cell.angle_gamma   90.00
#
_symmetry.space_group_name_H-M   'P 1'
#
loop_
_entity.id
_entity.type
_entity.pdbx_description
1 polymer ?
#
loop_
_entity_poly.entity_id
_entity_poly.type
_entity_poly.pdbx_seq_one_letter_code
_entity_poly.pdbx_strand_id
1 'polypeptide(L)'
;MRQQGFSLLEKQILALHYNGSYITNFEFQQLAQEIGIDLDLADREKMLKTLLKKAMEENKMVQLIAAFTKLLNSRVQEYTTLANRYPYAQNIIGSYIQKTRATLMLLQQRARMNPYE
;
A
#
# COMPACT_ATOMS: atom_id res chain seq x y z
N MET A 1 -12.12 10.62 -18.93
CA MET A 1 -12.96 9.98 -17.88
C MET A 1 -12.24 8.75 -17.30
N ARG A 2 -11.28 8.91 -16.37
CA ARG A 2 -10.62 7.78 -15.64
C ARG A 2 -10.09 8.12 -14.23
N GLN A 3 -10.37 9.31 -13.67
CA GLN A 3 -9.83 9.73 -12.35
C GLN A 3 -10.65 9.22 -11.14
N GLN A 4 -11.86 8.69 -11.34
CA GLN A 4 -12.73 8.31 -10.21
C GLN A 4 -12.42 6.93 -9.59
N GLY A 5 -11.74 6.03 -10.30
CA GLY A 5 -11.56 4.62 -9.89
C GLY A 5 -10.61 4.38 -8.71
N PHE A 6 -9.79 5.35 -8.33
CA PHE A 6 -8.77 5.17 -7.28
C PHE A 6 -9.07 5.88 -5.96
N SER A 7 -10.09 6.74 -5.85
CA SER A 7 -10.23 7.58 -4.65
C SER A 7 -10.39 6.79 -3.34
N LEU A 8 -11.05 5.62 -3.39
CA LEU A 8 -11.18 4.75 -2.22
C LEU A 8 -9.85 4.05 -1.89
N LEU A 9 -9.15 3.53 -2.90
CA LEU A 9 -7.86 2.88 -2.73
C LEU A 9 -6.82 3.86 -2.20
N GLU A 10 -6.78 5.07 -2.74
CA GLU A 10 -5.90 6.15 -2.28
C GLU A 10 -6.12 6.45 -0.79
N LYS A 11 -7.37 6.64 -0.37
CA LYS A 11 -7.71 6.86 1.04
C LYS A 11 -7.29 5.69 1.92
N GLN A 12 -7.54 4.47 1.47
CA GLN A 12 -7.17 3.26 2.19
C GLN A 12 -5.66 3.10 2.31
N ILE A 13 -4.87 3.47 1.30
CA ILE A 13 -3.41 3.39 1.31
C ILE A 13 -2.76 4.55 2.07
N LEU A 14 -3.31 5.77 2.01
CA LEU A 14 -2.66 6.95 2.60
C LEU A 14 -2.91 7.09 4.10
N ALA A 15 -4.11 6.74 4.56
CA ALA A 15 -4.54 7.06 5.91
C ALA A 15 -4.22 5.93 6.90
N LEU A 16 -3.44 6.25 7.92
CA LEU A 16 -2.98 5.31 8.93
C LEU A 16 -4.14 4.61 9.66
N HIS A 17 -5.25 5.32 9.87
CA HIS A 17 -6.40 4.75 10.56
C HIS A 17 -7.07 3.62 9.76
N TYR A 18 -6.88 3.59 8.43
CA TYR A 18 -7.35 2.52 7.55
C TYR A 18 -6.31 1.42 7.34
N ASN A 19 -5.06 1.74 6.98
CA ASN A 19 -4.07 0.72 6.61
C ASN A 19 -3.27 0.13 7.77
N GLY A 20 -3.23 0.78 8.94
CA GLY A 20 -2.38 0.34 10.06
C GLY A 20 -0.88 0.40 9.83
N SER A 21 -0.41 0.90 8.68
CA SER A 21 1.00 1.03 8.31
C SER A 21 1.24 2.31 7.52
N TYR A 22 1.97 3.26 8.10
CA TYR A 22 2.32 4.49 7.41
C TYR A 22 3.31 4.21 6.27
N ILE A 23 2.91 4.48 5.02
CA ILE A 23 3.77 4.35 3.84
C ILE A 23 4.36 5.72 3.52
N THR A 24 5.67 5.84 3.59
CA THR A 24 6.46 7.05 3.40
C THR A 24 6.64 7.40 1.92
N ASN A 25 7.08 8.64 1.65
CA ASN A 25 7.51 9.05 0.30
C ASN A 25 8.64 8.16 -0.24
N PHE A 26 9.58 7.80 0.62
CA PHE A 26 10.71 6.94 0.26
C PHE A 26 10.24 5.55 -0.17
N GLU A 27 9.29 4.96 0.56
CA GLU A 27 8.68 3.68 0.17
C GLU A 27 7.91 3.81 -1.16
N PHE A 28 7.24 4.92 -1.43
CA PHE A 28 6.65 5.14 -2.76
C PHE A 28 7.70 5.18 -3.87
N GLN A 29 8.87 5.79 -3.64
CA GLN A 29 9.97 5.75 -4.61
C GLN A 29 10.52 4.33 -4.79
N GLN A 30 10.67 3.57 -3.71
CA GLN A 30 11.11 2.16 -3.80
C GLN A 30 10.13 1.30 -4.59
N LEU A 31 8.83 1.45 -4.34
CA LEU A 31 7.79 0.75 -5.08
C LEU A 31 7.82 1.11 -6.57
N ALA A 32 8.00 2.40 -6.90
CA ALA A 32 8.12 2.86 -8.28
C ALA A 32 9.36 2.26 -8.96
N GLN A 33 10.51 2.29 -8.28
CA GLN A 33 11.76 1.70 -8.77
C GLN A 33 11.63 0.19 -9.00
N GLU A 34 10.99 -0.55 -8.09
CA GLU A 34 10.80 -2.01 -8.20
C GLU A 34 10.00 -2.39 -9.47
N ILE A 35 9.11 -1.52 -9.93
CA ILE A 35 8.31 -1.75 -11.15
C ILE A 35 8.81 -0.95 -12.36
N GLY A 36 9.97 -0.29 -12.25
CA GLY A 36 10.58 0.49 -13.32
C GLY A 36 9.75 1.70 -13.75
N ILE A 37 9.11 2.39 -12.81
CA ILE A 37 8.41 3.66 -13.01
C ILE A 37 9.26 4.77 -12.40
N ASP A 38 9.48 5.83 -13.17
CA ASP A 38 10.08 7.05 -12.64
C ASP A 38 9.06 7.85 -11.83
N LEU A 39 9.43 8.28 -10.62
CA LEU A 39 8.53 8.96 -9.69
C LEU A 39 9.24 10.14 -9.02
N ASP A 40 8.82 11.34 -9.42
CA ASP A 40 9.28 12.59 -8.82
C ASP A 40 8.89 12.69 -7.35
N LEU A 41 9.77 13.28 -6.55
CA LEU A 41 9.48 13.57 -5.16
C LEU A 41 8.38 14.66 -5.06
N ALA A 42 7.35 14.37 -4.28
CA ALA A 42 6.25 15.28 -3.99
C ALA A 42 5.63 14.96 -2.62
N ASP A 43 4.47 15.54 -2.31
CA ASP A 43 3.67 15.09 -1.18
C ASP A 43 3.12 13.66 -1.41
N ARG A 44 2.83 12.94 -0.32
CA ARG A 44 2.40 11.52 -0.35
C ARG A 44 1.20 11.27 -1.27
N GLU A 45 0.22 12.18 -1.24
CA GLU A 45 -1.00 12.02 -2.01
C GLU A 45 -0.71 12.13 -3.50
N LYS A 46 0.04 13.17 -3.90
CA LYS A 46 0.48 13.35 -5.28
C LYS A 46 1.39 12.23 -5.76
N MET A 47 2.30 11.73 -4.91
CA MET A 47 3.17 10.60 -5.25
C MET A 47 2.35 9.34 -5.50
N LEU A 48 1.41 8.99 -4.61
CA LEU A 48 0.56 7.81 -4.81
C LEU A 48 -0.31 7.93 -6.07
N LYS A 49 -0.95 9.08 -6.29
CA LYS A 49 -1.75 9.33 -7.48
C LYS A 49 -0.94 9.20 -8.76
N THR A 50 0.27 9.78 -8.79
CA THR A 50 1.19 9.68 -9.93
C THR A 50 1.60 8.23 -10.16
N LEU A 51 1.95 7.50 -9.10
CA LEU A 51 2.36 6.10 -9.19
C LEU A 51 1.25 5.21 -9.73
N LEU A 52 0.02 5.33 -9.21
CA LEU A 52 -1.15 4.59 -9.70
C LEU A 52 -1.46 4.93 -11.17
N LYS A 53 -1.40 6.21 -11.53
CA LYS A 53 -1.63 6.66 -12.90
C LYS A 53 -0.59 6.08 -13.86
N LYS A 54 0.70 6.24 -13.58
CA LYS A 54 1.78 5.71 -14.42
C LYS A 54 1.71 4.19 -14.52
N ALA A 55 1.41 3.49 -13.41
CA ALA A 55 1.25 2.04 -13.43
C ALA A 55 0.07 1.59 -14.29
N MET A 56 -1.01 2.35 -14.35
CA MET A 56 -2.12 2.09 -15.28
C MET A 56 -1.70 2.35 -16.74
N GLU A 57 -1.07 3.49 -17.01
CA GLU A 57 -0.64 3.89 -18.37
C GLU A 57 0.41 2.93 -18.96
N GLU A 58 1.27 2.36 -18.11
CA GLU A 58 2.35 1.47 -18.50
C GLU A 58 2.00 -0.04 -18.36
N ASN A 59 0.74 -0.39 -18.07
CA ASN A 59 0.31 -1.79 -17.83
C ASN A 59 1.11 -2.50 -16.71
N LYS A 60 1.45 -1.76 -15.65
CA LYS A 60 2.23 -2.21 -14.49
C LYS A 60 1.42 -2.34 -13.20
N MET A 61 0.08 -2.25 -13.26
CA MET A 61 -0.76 -2.29 -12.06
C MET A 61 -0.65 -3.59 -11.27
N VAL A 62 -0.51 -4.74 -11.95
CA VAL A 62 -0.34 -6.05 -11.27
C VAL A 62 0.98 -6.06 -10.48
N GLN A 63 2.05 -5.57 -11.09
CA GLN A 63 3.38 -5.46 -10.48
C GLN A 63 3.35 -4.49 -9.30
N LEU A 64 2.67 -3.35 -9.44
CA LEU A 64 2.50 -2.39 -8.36
C LEU A 64 1.75 -3.01 -7.17
N ILE A 65 0.66 -3.73 -7.43
CA ILE A 65 -0.09 -4.43 -6.38
C ILE A 65 0.78 -5.50 -5.70
N ALA A 66 1.59 -6.23 -6.46
CA ALA A 66 2.53 -7.21 -5.91
C ALA A 66 3.59 -6.55 -5.02
N ALA A 67 4.14 -5.41 -5.44
CA ALA A 67 5.13 -4.64 -4.67
C ALA A 67 4.52 -4.11 -3.35
N PHE A 68 3.31 -3.53 -3.39
CA PHE A 68 2.59 -3.15 -2.16
C PHE A 68 2.32 -4.37 -1.26
N THR A 69 1.93 -5.50 -1.84
CA THR A 69 1.67 -6.74 -1.09
C THR A 69 2.91 -7.20 -0.34
N LYS A 70 4.07 -7.15 -0.99
CA LYS A 70 5.37 -7.48 -0.37
C LYS A 70 5.71 -6.53 0.78
N LEU A 71 5.56 -5.22 0.57
CA LEU A 71 5.79 -4.20 1.61
C LEU A 71 4.90 -4.44 2.84
N LEU A 72 3.59 -4.60 2.64
CA LEU A 72 2.64 -4.77 3.73
C LEU A 72 2.81 -6.11 4.45
N ASN A 73 3.19 -7.19 3.76
CA ASN A 73 3.54 -8.45 4.40
C ASN A 73 4.76 -8.32 5.30
N SER A 74 5.80 -7.60 4.87
CA SER A 74 6.97 -7.28 5.70
C SER A 74 6.55 -6.48 6.95
N ARG A 75 5.67 -5.48 6.82
CA ARG A 75 5.13 -4.73 7.96
C ARG A 75 4.37 -5.62 8.94
N VAL A 76 3.54 -6.54 8.45
CA VAL A 76 2.83 -7.52 9.32
C VAL A 76 3.81 -8.39 10.09
N GLN A 77 4.90 -8.85 9.47
CA GLN A 77 5.93 -9.63 10.15
C GLN A 77 6.59 -8.82 11.26
N GLU A 78 7.00 -7.58 10.98
CA GLU A 78 7.60 -6.70 11.98
C GLU A 78 6.66 -6.42 13.15
N TYR A 79 5.40 -6.10 12.87
CA TYR A 79 4.39 -5.90 13.92
C TYR A 79 4.15 -7.18 14.73
N THR A 80 4.17 -8.35 14.10
CA THR A 80 4.03 -9.63 14.82
C THR A 80 5.21 -9.85 15.75
N THR A 81 6.43 -9.59 15.29
CA THR A 81 7.64 -9.67 16.13
C THR A 81 7.59 -8.68 17.29
N LEU A 82 7.13 -7.45 17.06
CA LEU A 82 6.96 -6.43 18.11
C LEU A 82 5.90 -6.84 19.12
N ALA A 83 4.74 -7.35 18.68
CA ALA A 83 3.67 -7.81 19.56
C ALA A 83 4.15 -8.94 20.48
N ASN A 84 4.95 -9.86 19.95
CA ASN A 84 5.52 -10.95 20.74
C ASN A 84 6.58 -10.47 21.75
N ARG A 85 7.38 -9.45 21.37
CA ARG A 85 8.41 -8.88 22.25
C ARG A 85 7.83 -8.00 23.36
N TYR A 86 6.69 -7.34 23.11
CA TYR A 86 6.07 -6.39 24.03
C TYR A 86 4.61 -6.78 24.34
N PRO A 87 4.36 -7.76 25.21
CA PRO A 87 3.02 -8.28 25.50
C PRO A 87 2.02 -7.20 25.97
N TYR A 88 2.48 -6.21 26.75
CA TYR A 88 1.62 -5.11 27.21
C TYR A 88 1.12 -4.20 26.07
N ALA A 89 1.83 -4.16 24.94
CA ALA A 89 1.45 -3.40 23.75
C ALA A 89 0.71 -4.26 22.70
N GLN A 90 0.53 -5.56 22.96
CA GLN A 90 0.00 -6.52 21.99
C GLN A 90 -1.37 -6.13 21.44
N ASN A 91 -2.25 -5.56 22.26
CA ASN A 91 -3.58 -5.13 21.83
C ASN A 91 -3.50 -4.00 20.79
N ILE A 92 -2.65 -3.00 21.03
CA ILE A 92 -2.47 -1.85 20.13
C ILE A 92 -1.81 -2.31 18.83
N ILE A 93 -0.72 -3.06 18.93
CA ILE A 93 0.01 -3.59 17.77
C ILE A 93 -0.89 -4.55 16.96
N GLY A 94 -1.70 -5.36 17.64
CA GLY A 94 -2.70 -6.23 17.02
C GLY A 94 -3.70 -5.47 16.15
N SER A 95 -4.11 -4.26 16.56
CA SER A 95 -4.96 -3.40 15.72
C SER A 95 -4.26 -2.98 14.42
N TYR A 96 -2.96 -2.64 14.48
CA TYR A 96 -2.18 -2.32 13.28
C TYR A 96 -2.03 -3.53 12.35
N ILE A 97 -1.80 -4.73 12.90
CA ILE A 97 -1.75 -5.98 12.13
C ILE A 97 -3.08 -6.22 11.41
N GLN A 98 -4.20 -6.09 12.12
CA GLN A 98 -5.54 -6.31 11.54
C GLN A 98 -5.82 -5.37 10.37
N LYS A 99 -5.53 -4.07 10.54
CA LYS A 99 -5.69 -3.06 9.50
C LYS A 99 -4.80 -3.32 8.30
N THR A 100 -3.53 -3.67 8.54
CA THR A 100 -2.57 -3.99 7.46
C THR A 100 -3.05 -5.19 6.64
N ARG A 101 -3.59 -6.23 7.31
CA ARG A 101 -4.19 -7.40 6.65
C ARG A 101 -5.45 -7.05 5.86
N ALA A 102 -6.29 -6.15 6.36
CA ALA A 102 -7.46 -5.69 5.62
C ALA A 102 -7.05 -4.98 4.31
N THR A 103 -6.02 -4.12 4.36
CA THR A 103 -5.47 -3.48 3.15
C THR A 103 -4.89 -4.51 2.16
N LEU A 104 -4.18 -5.52 2.65
CA LEU A 104 -3.70 -6.63 1.82
C LEU A 104 -4.84 -7.34 1.09
N MET A 105 -5.93 -7.67 1.79
CA MET A 105 -7.09 -8.32 1.18
C MET A 105 -7.72 -7.46 0.08
N LEU A 106 -7.84 -6.16 0.30
CA LEU A 106 -8.37 -5.21 -0.68
C LEU A 106 -7.51 -5.16 -1.95
N LEU A 107 -6.19 -5.11 -1.79
CA LEU A 107 -5.24 -5.13 -2.91
C LEU A 107 -5.34 -6.44 -3.70
N GLN A 108 -5.43 -7.58 -3.01
CA GLN A 108 -5.57 -8.90 -3.64
C GLN A 108 -6.89 -9.05 -4.39
N GLN A 109 -8.00 -8.54 -3.83
CA GLN A 109 -9.30 -8.52 -4.52
C GLN A 109 -9.21 -7.72 -5.82
N ARG A 110 -8.55 -6.54 -5.78
CA ARG A 110 -8.38 -5.71 -6.97
C ARG A 110 -7.51 -6.37 -8.04
N ALA A 111 -6.47 -7.09 -7.66
CA ALA A 111 -5.67 -7.87 -8.60
C ALA A 111 -6.50 -8.96 -9.33
N ARG A 112 -7.53 -9.51 -8.68
CA ARG A 112 -8.39 -10.56 -9.24
C ARG A 112 -9.52 -10.03 -10.13
N MET A 113 -10.12 -8.89 -9.77
CA MET A 113 -11.32 -8.35 -10.43
C MET A 113 -11.06 -7.49 -11.68
N ASN A 114 -9.81 -7.44 -12.17
CA ASN A 114 -9.27 -6.50 -13.17
C ASN A 114 -8.64 -5.25 -12.51
N PRO A 115 -7.29 -5.14 -12.46
CA PRO A 115 -6.61 -4.04 -11.81
C PRO A 115 -6.65 -2.72 -12.60
N TYR A 116 -7.22 -2.72 -13.81
CA TYR A 116 -7.35 -1.56 -14.70
C TYR A 116 -8.75 -0.94 -14.73
N GLU A 117 -9.72 -1.57 -14.04
CA GLU A 117 -11.09 -1.05 -13.84
C GLU A 117 -11.21 -0.15 -12.61
#